data_AF-A0A7X1AYA4-F1
#
_entry.id   AF-A0A7X1AYA4-F1
#
_cell.length_a   1.000
_cell.length_b   1.000
_cell.length_c   1.000
_cell.angle_alpha   90.00
_cell.angle_beta   90.00
_cell.angle_gamma   90.00
#
_symmetry.space_group_name_H-M   'P 1'
#
loop_
_entity.id
_entity.type
_entity.pdbx_description
1 polymer ?
#
loop_
_entity_poly.entity_id
_entity_poly.type
_entity_poly.pdbx_seq_one_letter_code
_entity_poly.pdbx_strand_id
1 'polypeptide(L)' 'MVNDSQIAVAEDMEKVIFVKRDGLTSLEDRTHFDTRSQIEFGKRYADAYLSLEDRKGGQ' A
#
# COMPACT_ATOMS: atom_id res chain seq x y z
N MET A 1 12.61 -7.18 -8.15
CA MET A 1 12.12 -8.57 -8.17
C MET A 1 10.91 -8.76 -7.25
N VAL A 2 11.03 -8.75 -5.90
CA VAL A 2 9.86 -8.97 -5.02
C VAL A 2 8.79 -7.88 -5.17
N ASN A 3 9.20 -6.61 -5.17
CA ASN A 3 8.27 -5.49 -5.27
C ASN A 3 7.53 -5.46 -6.63
N ASP A 4 8.26 -5.72 -7.72
CA ASP A 4 7.70 -5.76 -9.07
C ASP A 4 6.66 -6.89 -9.20
N SER A 5 6.92 -8.06 -8.60
CA SER A 5 5.95 -9.15 -8.55
C SER A 5 4.70 -8.79 -7.74
N GLN A 6 4.85 -8.07 -6.61
CA GLN A 6 3.69 -7.61 -5.83
C GLN A 6 2.86 -6.57 -6.58
N ILE A 7 3.50 -5.66 -7.34
CA ILE A 7 2.82 -4.70 -8.20
C ILE A 7 2.05 -5.43 -9.30
N ALA A 8 2.69 -6.37 -10.00
CA ALA A 8 2.07 -7.09 -11.11
C ALA A 8 0.80 -7.86 -10.67
N VAL A 9 0.80 -8.45 -9.48
CA VAL A 9 -0.39 -9.12 -8.93
C VAL A 9 -1.56 -8.13 -8.75
N ALA A 10 -1.29 -6.91 -8.29
CA ALA A 10 -2.32 -5.89 -8.13
C ALA A 10 -2.86 -5.34 -9.45
N GLU A 11 -2.08 -5.41 -10.53
CA GLU A 11 -2.51 -5.02 -11.88
C GLU A 11 -3.38 -6.09 -12.55
N ASP A 12 -3.18 -7.38 -12.21
CA ASP A 12 -3.88 -8.51 -12.82
C ASP A 12 -5.20 -8.88 -12.12
N MET A 13 -5.32 -8.59 -10.81
CA MET A 13 -6.48 -9.01 -10.00
C MET A 13 -7.51 -7.90 -9.78
N GLU A 14 -8.79 -8.22 -9.99
CA GLU A 14 -9.89 -7.33 -9.61
C GLU A 14 -9.93 -7.13 -8.08
N LYS A 15 -10.27 -5.92 -7.64
CA LYS A 15 -10.39 -5.53 -6.22
C LYS A 15 -9.10 -5.63 -5.41
N VAL A 16 -7.94 -5.60 -6.08
CA VAL A 16 -6.63 -5.49 -5.44
C VAL A 16 -6.03 -4.12 -5.77
N ILE A 17 -5.28 -3.56 -4.82
CA ILE A 17 -4.54 -2.31 -5.02
C ILE A 17 -3.17 -2.40 -4.34
N PHE A 18 -2.12 -1.96 -5.02
CA PHE A 18 -0.78 -1.92 -4.47
C PHE A 18 -0.54 -0.60 -3.72
N VAL A 19 -0.14 -0.67 -2.45
CA VAL A 19 0.15 0.50 -1.62
C VAL A 19 1.66 0.75 -1.58
N LYS A 20 2.10 1.86 -2.18
CA LYS A 20 3.53 2.19 -2.31
C LYS A 20 4.16 2.61 -0.98
N ARG A 21 5.36 2.08 -0.72
CA ARG A 21 6.21 2.46 0.43
C ARG A 21 7.16 3.64 0.17
N ASP A 22 7.09 4.28 -0.99
CA ASP A 22 8.04 5.32 -1.37
C ASP A 22 8.02 6.49 -0.36
N GLY A 23 9.21 6.97 -0.01
CA GLY A 23 9.41 8.04 0.96
C GLY A 23 9.27 7.62 2.44
N LEU A 24 9.04 6.34 2.74
CA LEU A 24 9.01 5.82 4.11
C LEU A 24 10.42 5.51 4.62
N THR A 25 10.65 5.75 5.90
CA THR A 25 11.95 5.59 6.58
C THR A 25 11.96 4.39 7.50
N SER A 26 13.09 3.68 7.54
CA SER A 26 13.31 2.55 8.46
C SER A 26 13.94 3.01 9.77
N LEU A 27 13.78 2.19 10.81
CA LEU A 27 14.66 2.19 11.97
C LEU A 27 16.12 1.93 11.54
N GLU A 28 17.05 2.06 12.47
CA GLU A 28 18.48 1.81 12.24
C GLU A 28 18.78 0.38 11.76
N ASP A 29 17.89 -0.57 12.05
CA ASP A 29 17.96 -1.97 11.60
C ASP A 29 17.69 -2.16 10.10
N ARG A 30 17.29 -1.10 9.38
CA ARG A 30 17.01 -1.07 7.93
C ARG A 30 15.96 -2.09 7.46
N THR A 31 15.20 -2.65 8.40
CA THR A 31 14.26 -3.74 8.14
C THR A 31 12.85 -3.34 8.53
N HIS A 32 12.69 -2.60 9.63
CA HIS A 32 11.39 -2.16 10.13
C HIS A 32 11.18 -0.67 9.88
N PHE A 33 9.97 -0.26 9.54
CA PHE A 33 9.62 1.16 9.45
C PHE A 33 9.64 1.84 10.82
N ASP A 34 10.04 3.11 10.85
CA ASP A 34 9.88 3.93 12.05
C ASP A 34 8.40 4.24 12.34
N THR A 35 8.10 4.73 13.54
CA THR A 35 6.72 5.02 13.97
C THR A 35 6.01 5.98 13.02
N ARG A 36 6.70 7.03 12.55
CA ARG A 36 6.11 8.04 11.66
C ARG A 36 5.71 7.41 10.32
N SER A 37 6.58 6.58 9.78
CA SER A 37 6.40 5.89 8.51
C SER A 37 5.33 4.81 8.60
N GLN A 38 5.23 4.10 9.73
CA GLN A 38 4.13 3.16 10.01
C GLN A 38 2.77 3.88 10.02
N ILE A 39 2.65 5.02 10.70
CA ILE A 39 1.41 5.81 10.73
C ILE A 39 1.04 6.29 9.33
N GLU A 40 1.99 6.82 8.58
CA GLU A 40 1.78 7.26 7.21
C GLU A 40 1.36 6.11 6.31
N PHE A 41 2.02 4.95 6.44
CA PHE A 41 1.69 3.78 5.64
C PHE A 41 0.27 3.28 5.95
N GLY A 42 -0.12 3.25 7.23
CA GLY A 42 -1.48 2.91 7.65
C GLY A 42 -2.55 3.82 7.04
N LYS A 43 -2.28 5.14 6.95
CA LYS A 43 -3.18 6.07 6.25
C LYS A 43 -3.33 5.74 4.77
N ARG A 44 -2.22 5.44 4.08
CA ARG A 44 -2.25 5.04 2.67
C ARG A 44 -3.05 3.76 2.44
N TYR A 45 -2.98 2.80 3.37
CA TYR A 45 -3.82 1.60 3.32
C TYR A 45 -5.30 1.93 3.52
N ALA A 46 -5.62 2.81 4.46
CA ALA A 46 -7.00 3.25 4.69
C ALA A 46 -7.58 3.94 3.45
N ASP A 47 -6.84 4.86 2.84
CA ASP A 47 -7.25 5.55 1.61
C ASP A 47 -7.46 4.56 0.45
N ALA A 48 -6.53 3.61 0.30
CA ALA A 48 -6.61 2.57 -0.72
C ALA A 48 -7.85 1.67 -0.53
N TYR A 49 -8.14 1.27 0.71
CA TYR A 49 -9.34 0.50 1.04
C TYR A 49 -10.63 1.25 0.71
N LEU A 50 -10.73 2.52 1.12
CA LEU A 50 -11.91 3.35 0.82
C LEU A 50 -12.12 3.52 -0.69
N SER A 51 -11.03 3.70 -1.44
CA SER A 51 -11.10 3.80 -2.91
C SER A 51 -11.60 2.52 -3.60
N LEU A 52 -11.38 1.34 -3.00
CA LEU A 52 -11.90 0.08 -3.50
C LEU A 52 -13.40 -0.08 -3.21
N GLU A 53 -13.87 0.43 -2.07
CA GLU A 53 -15.29 0.42 -1.70
C GLU A 53 -16.10 1.43 -2.53
N ASP A 54 -15.57 2.62 -2.80
CA ASP A 54 -16.24 3.64 -3.63
C ASP A 54 -16.48 3.15 -5.07
N ARG A 55 -15.59 2.28 -5.59
CA ARG A 55 -15.80 1.61 -6.89
C ARG A 55 -16.99 0.65 -6.92
N LYS A 56 -17.55 0.24 -5.77
CA LYS A 56 -18.75 -0.60 -5.69
C LYS A 56 -20.06 0.19 -5.75
N GLY A 57 -20.03 1.52 -5.58
CA GLY A 57 -21.23 2.36 -5.55
C GLY A 57 -21.69 2.94 -6.89
N GLY A 58 -20.97 2.64 -7.98
CA GLY A 58 -21.19 3.21 -9.32
C GLY A 58 -21.75 2.22 -10.34
N GLN A 59 -22.75 1.42 -9.98
CA GLN A 59 -23.46 0.52 -10.89
C GLN A 59 -24.97 0.71 -10.81
#